data_AF-A0A9D7VBW7-F1
#
_entry.id   AF-A0A9D7VBW7-F1
#
_cell.length_a   1.000
_cell.length_b   1.000
_cell.length_c   1.000
_cell.angle_alpha   90.00
_cell.angle_beta   90.00
_cell.angle_gamma   90.00
#
_symmetry.space_group_name_H-M   'P 1'
#
loop_
_entity.id
_entity.type
_entity.pdbx_description
1 polymer ?
#
loop_
_entity_poly.entity_id
_entity_poly.type
_entity_poly.pdbx_seq_one_letter_code
_entity_poly.pdbx_strand_id
1 'polypeptide(L)'
;MSTFLSHQNLPTDFSLITEAEAEAIQKLEPILNQENSQLKLVAANNEQMAIPDSVCVVLRQVVQAMASGKNVSIVTYNPELTTQQAADLLNVSRPYLIKLLEQGELPYILVGTHRRVKFDDLIKYKQQRNIKRRQLLNELIAESQELGFYD
;
A
#
# COMPACT_ATOMS: atom_id res chain seq x y z
N MET A 1 -26.03 -11.64 -14.20
CA MET A 1 -25.39 -12.83 -13.61
C MET A 1 -23.95 -12.46 -13.25
N SER A 2 -23.73 -12.07 -11.99
CA SER A 2 -22.43 -11.63 -11.48
C SER A 2 -21.55 -12.82 -11.13
N THR A 3 -20.49 -13.03 -11.89
CA THR A 3 -19.38 -13.90 -11.49
C THR A 3 -18.43 -13.04 -10.65
N PHE A 4 -18.60 -13.11 -9.33
CA PHE A 4 -17.67 -12.51 -8.37
C PHE A 4 -16.34 -13.26 -8.45
N LEU A 5 -15.29 -12.60 -8.95
CA LEU A 5 -13.92 -13.06 -8.87
C LEU A 5 -13.48 -13.05 -7.40
N SER A 6 -13.59 -14.22 -6.80
CA SER A 6 -12.98 -14.66 -5.55
C SER A 6 -11.50 -14.27 -5.48
N HIS A 7 -11.21 -13.20 -4.75
CA HIS A 7 -9.90 -12.94 -4.19
C HIS A 7 -9.93 -13.57 -2.82
N GLN A 8 -9.19 -14.67 -2.64
CA GLN A 8 -9.14 -15.43 -1.40
C GLN A 8 -8.61 -14.54 -0.27
N ASN A 9 -9.53 -13.91 0.46
CA ASN A 9 -9.32 -13.62 1.86
C ASN A 9 -9.29 -14.99 2.53
N LEU A 10 -8.11 -15.57 2.71
CA LEU A 10 -8.04 -16.63 3.71
C LEU A 10 -8.19 -15.93 5.06
N PRO A 11 -9.28 -16.15 5.81
CA PRO A 11 -9.12 -16.05 7.24
C PRO A 11 -7.95 -16.97 7.57
N THR A 12 -6.90 -16.44 8.20
CA THR A 12 -5.98 -17.34 8.88
C THR A 12 -6.83 -17.98 9.96
N ASP A 13 -7.25 -19.21 9.71
CA ASP A 13 -8.13 -19.95 10.60
C ASP A 13 -7.31 -20.36 11.83
N PHE A 14 -7.25 -19.44 12.78
CA PHE A 14 -6.61 -19.62 14.08
C PHE A 14 -7.46 -20.48 15.03
N SER A 15 -8.45 -21.23 14.55
CA SER A 15 -9.25 -22.17 15.35
C SER A 15 -8.43 -23.29 16.03
N LEU A 16 -7.11 -23.30 15.82
CA LEU A 16 -6.16 -24.21 16.44
C LEU A 16 -5.01 -23.48 17.16
N ILE A 17 -5.22 -22.27 17.71
CA ILE A 17 -4.26 -21.73 18.69
C ILE A 17 -4.23 -22.72 19.85
N THR A 18 -3.11 -23.44 19.97
CA THR A 18 -2.89 -24.36 21.08
C THR A 18 -2.81 -23.58 22.40
N GLU A 19 -3.12 -24.22 23.53
CA GLU A 19 -2.98 -23.57 24.85
C GLU A 19 -1.57 -22.98 25.05
N ALA A 20 -0.54 -23.63 24.52
CA ALA A 20 0.84 -23.17 24.55
C ALA A 20 1.08 -21.88 23.71
N GLU A 21 0.45 -21.76 22.55
CA GLU A 21 0.52 -20.55 21.74
C GLU A 21 -0.25 -19.39 22.37
N ALA A 22 -1.40 -19.67 23.00
CA ALA A 22 -2.16 -18.65 23.73
C ALA A 22 -1.35 -18.07 24.89
N GLU A 23 -0.64 -18.91 25.64
CA GLU A 23 0.24 -18.48 26.72
C GLU A 23 1.43 -17.64 26.19
N ALA A 24 2.01 -18.03 25.06
CA ALA A 24 3.07 -17.26 24.41
C ALA A 24 2.58 -15.88 23.95
N ILE A 25 1.37 -15.78 23.40
CA ILE A 25 0.74 -14.52 22.97
C ILE A 25 0.47 -13.61 24.16
N GLN A 26 -0.01 -14.15 25.30
CA GLN A 26 -0.18 -13.35 26.52
C GLN A 26 1.16 -12.80 27.06
N LYS A 27 2.24 -13.58 26.96
CA LYS A 27 3.59 -13.12 27.34
C LYS A 27 4.18 -12.09 26.37
N LEU A 28 3.73 -12.07 25.11
CA LEU A 28 4.17 -11.10 24.10
C LEU A 28 3.58 -9.70 24.31
N GLU A 29 2.35 -9.59 24.81
CA GLU A 29 1.68 -8.31 25.05
C GLU A 29 2.51 -7.31 25.88
N PRO A 30 3.04 -7.65 27.08
CA PRO A 30 3.84 -6.71 27.87
C PRO A 30 5.17 -6.35 27.20
N ILE A 31 5.77 -7.25 26.42
CA ILE A 31 7.04 -7.01 25.72
C ILE A 31 6.85 -5.99 24.59
N LEU A 32 5.74 -6.10 23.85
CA LEU A 32 5.42 -5.21 22.73
C LEU A 32 4.97 -3.80 23.19
N ASN A 33 4.47 -3.69 24.42
CA ASN A 33 3.96 -2.44 25.01
C ASN A 33 4.99 -1.67 25.84
N GLN A 34 6.20 -2.21 26.04
CA GLN A 34 7.28 -1.48 26.70
C GLN A 34 7.77 -0.32 25.81
N GLU A 35 7.67 0.90 26.36
CA GLU A 35 8.31 2.08 25.76
C GLU A 35 9.84 1.88 25.76
N ASN A 36 10.47 2.05 24.58
CA ASN A 36 11.90 1.83 24.28
C ASN A 36 12.36 0.41 23.91
N SER A 37 11.44 -0.55 23.70
CA SER A 37 11.84 -1.88 23.20
C SER A 37 12.20 -1.85 21.71
N GLN A 38 13.49 -2.04 21.38
CA GLN A 38 13.93 -2.28 20.00
C GLN A 38 13.56 -3.72 19.58
N LEU A 39 12.39 -3.87 18.98
CA LEU A 39 11.93 -5.15 18.47
C LEU A 39 12.77 -5.58 17.27
N LYS A 40 13.23 -6.83 17.28
CA LYS A 40 14.01 -7.43 16.20
C LYS A 40 13.34 -8.72 15.73
N LEU A 41 13.29 -8.90 14.41
CA LEU A 41 13.02 -10.19 13.79
C LEU A 41 14.32 -10.95 13.69
N VAL A 42 14.29 -12.21 14.13
CA VAL A 42 15.40 -13.15 13.96
C VAL A 42 15.01 -14.15 12.90
N ALA A 43 15.72 -14.16 11.78
CA ALA A 43 15.51 -15.14 10.72
C ALA A 43 16.15 -16.49 11.10
N ALA A 44 15.77 -17.57 10.40
CA ALA A 44 16.27 -18.93 10.67
C ALA A 44 17.80 -19.07 10.53
N ASN A 45 18.43 -18.15 9.80
CA ASN A 45 19.88 -18.02 9.64
C ASN A 45 20.55 -17.19 10.76
N ASN A 46 19.85 -16.87 11.85
CA ASN A 46 20.26 -15.96 12.93
C ASN A 46 20.51 -14.50 12.52
N GLU A 47 20.12 -14.09 11.32
CA GLU A 47 20.16 -12.69 10.92
C GLU A 47 19.10 -11.91 11.68
N GLN A 48 19.48 -10.72 12.17
CA GLN A 48 18.59 -9.87 12.95
C GLN A 48 18.25 -8.59 12.18
N MET A 49 16.96 -8.29 12.07
CA MET A 49 16.47 -7.06 11.48
C MET A 49 15.60 -6.30 12.47
N ALA A 50 15.87 -5.00 12.65
CA ALA A 50 14.99 -4.14 13.44
C ALA A 50 13.64 -4.03 12.75
N ILE A 51 12.56 -4.21 13.51
CA ILE A 51 11.20 -4.04 13.00
C ILE A 51 10.93 -2.53 12.88
N PRO A 52 10.50 -2.03 11.70
CA PRO A 52 10.11 -0.63 11.57
C PRO A 52 8.93 -0.27 12.48
N ASP A 53 8.90 0.97 12.99
CA ASP A 53 7.86 1.43 13.91
C ASP A 53 6.43 1.24 13.35
N SER A 54 6.24 1.42 12.05
CA SER A 54 4.97 1.21 11.36
C SER A 54 4.46 -0.23 11.50
N VAL A 55 5.36 -1.20 11.45
CA VAL A 55 5.04 -2.63 11.61
C VAL A 55 4.81 -2.94 13.09
N CYS A 56 5.59 -2.35 14.01
CA CYS A 56 5.39 -2.50 15.46
C CYS A 56 3.98 -2.06 15.91
N VAL A 57 3.46 -0.96 15.36
CA VAL A 57 2.10 -0.47 15.66
C VAL A 57 1.04 -1.52 15.27
N VAL A 58 1.17 -2.12 14.08
CA VAL A 58 0.24 -3.17 13.62
C VAL A 58 0.35 -4.42 14.50
N LEU A 59 1.57 -4.87 14.81
CA LEU A 59 1.81 -6.05 15.65
C LEU A 59 1.20 -5.88 17.06
N ARG A 60 1.31 -4.69 17.66
CA ARG A 60 0.66 -4.41 18.96
C ARG A 60 -0.85 -4.62 18.89
N GLN A 61 -1.52 -4.10 17.86
CA GLN A 61 -2.97 -4.24 17.70
C GLN A 61 -3.37 -5.71 17.49
N VAL A 62 -2.59 -6.44 16.68
CA VAL A 62 -2.83 -7.87 16.42
C VAL A 62 -2.67 -8.68 17.71
N VAL A 63 -1.55 -8.54 18.41
CA VAL A 63 -1.28 -9.31 19.64
C VAL A 63 -2.27 -8.98 20.75
N GLN A 64 -2.65 -7.71 20.93
CA GLN A 64 -3.66 -7.32 21.91
C GLN A 64 -5.04 -7.97 21.60
N ALA A 65 -5.44 -7.99 20.34
CA ALA A 65 -6.67 -8.65 19.92
C ALA A 65 -6.61 -10.17 20.17
N MET A 66 -5.49 -10.81 19.83
CA MET A 66 -5.29 -12.25 20.04
C MET A 66 -5.23 -12.61 21.53
N ALA A 67 -4.53 -11.84 22.36
CA ALA A 67 -4.46 -12.03 23.81
C ALA A 67 -5.86 -11.91 24.46
N SER A 68 -6.75 -11.11 23.87
CA SER A 68 -8.15 -10.98 24.28
C SER A 68 -9.06 -12.11 23.74
N GLY A 69 -8.51 -13.13 23.09
CA GLY A 69 -9.27 -14.24 22.49
C GLY A 69 -10.07 -13.83 21.24
N LYS A 70 -9.73 -12.71 20.59
CA LYS A 70 -10.42 -12.26 19.38
C LYS A 70 -9.75 -12.81 18.13
N ASN A 71 -10.57 -13.19 17.14
CA ASN A 71 -10.09 -13.50 15.81
C ASN A 71 -9.58 -12.24 15.10
N VAL A 72 -8.43 -12.35 14.44
CA VAL A 72 -7.82 -11.26 13.67
C VAL A 72 -7.79 -11.65 12.19
N SER A 73 -8.26 -10.74 11.34
CA SER A 73 -8.13 -10.87 9.88
C SER A 73 -7.32 -9.70 9.35
N ILE A 74 -6.26 -9.99 8.60
CA ILE A 74 -5.49 -8.97 7.88
C ILE A 74 -6.08 -8.86 6.48
N VAL A 75 -6.55 -7.67 6.12
CA VAL A 75 -7.12 -7.41 4.80
C VAL A 75 -6.23 -6.38 4.12
N THR A 76 -5.67 -6.73 2.96
CA THR A 76 -4.97 -5.77 2.11
C THR A 76 -6.00 -4.98 1.33
N TYR A 77 -6.24 -3.73 1.71
CA TYR A 77 -7.04 -2.85 0.87
C TYR A 77 -6.15 -2.27 -0.21
N ASN A 78 -6.34 -2.70 -1.45
CA ASN A 78 -6.00 -1.89 -2.61
C ASN A 78 -7.25 -1.06 -2.93
N PRO A 79 -7.42 0.15 -2.33
CA PRO A 79 -8.64 0.90 -2.52
C PRO A 79 -8.81 1.23 -4.01
N GLU A 80 -9.93 0.81 -4.54
CA GLU A 80 -10.44 1.35 -5.78
C GLU A 80 -10.85 2.80 -5.54
N LEU A 81 -10.16 3.70 -6.21
CA LEU A 81 -10.38 5.13 -6.11
C LEU A 81 -11.53 5.54 -7.02
N THR A 82 -12.37 6.44 -6.53
CA THR A 82 -13.25 7.21 -7.39
C THR A 82 -12.41 8.07 -8.34
N THR A 83 -12.99 8.46 -9.49
CA THR A 83 -12.33 9.41 -10.41
C THR A 83 -12.01 10.75 -9.75
N GLN A 84 -12.70 11.13 -8.67
CA GLN A 84 -12.37 12.35 -7.94
C GLN A 84 -11.09 12.15 -7.11
N GLN A 85 -11.07 11.15 -6.24
CA GLN A 85 -9.89 10.84 -5.41
C GLN A 85 -8.63 10.61 -6.26
N ALA A 86 -8.76 9.92 -7.39
CA ALA A 86 -7.65 9.69 -8.30
C ALA A 86 -7.15 10.99 -8.96
N ALA A 87 -8.05 11.91 -9.30
CA ALA A 87 -7.68 13.21 -9.88
C ALA A 87 -6.97 14.08 -8.84
N ASP A 88 -7.46 14.08 -7.61
CA ASP A 88 -6.87 14.80 -6.48
C ASP A 88 -5.44 14.28 -6.22
N LEU A 89 -5.23 12.95 -6.20
CA LEU A 89 -3.91 12.34 -6.00
C LEU A 89 -2.90 12.62 -7.13
N LEU A 90 -3.38 12.80 -8.35
CA LEU A 90 -2.56 13.20 -9.49
C LEU A 90 -2.35 14.72 -9.59
N ASN A 91 -3.02 15.52 -8.76
CA ASN A 91 -3.08 16.98 -8.85
C ASN A 91 -3.53 17.45 -10.25
N VAL A 92 -4.60 16.86 -10.77
CA VAL A 92 -5.18 17.20 -12.08
C VAL A 92 -6.69 17.41 -11.94
N SER A 93 -7.29 18.01 -12.95
CA SER A 93 -8.75 18.10 -13.00
C SER A 93 -9.39 16.73 -13.27
N ARG A 94 -10.55 16.48 -12.69
CA ARG A 94 -11.32 15.25 -12.95
C ARG A 94 -11.61 15.01 -14.44
N PRO A 95 -11.99 16.02 -15.25
CA PRO A 95 -12.16 15.82 -16.69
C PRO A 95 -10.88 15.35 -17.40
N TYR A 96 -9.71 15.83 -16.95
CA TYR A 96 -8.44 15.35 -17.50
C TYR A 96 -8.17 13.89 -17.15
N LEU A 97 -8.43 13.48 -15.90
CA LEU A 97 -8.32 12.07 -15.53
C LEU A 97 -9.25 11.21 -16.39
N ILE A 98 -10.50 11.61 -16.60
CA ILE A 98 -11.45 10.86 -17.42
C ILE A 98 -10.92 10.67 -18.85
N LYS A 99 -10.33 11.70 -19.46
CA LYS A 99 -9.67 11.58 -20.77
C LYS A 99 -8.56 10.54 -20.77
N LEU A 100 -7.69 10.52 -19.75
CA LEU A 100 -6.63 9.51 -19.64
C LEU A 100 -7.21 8.09 -19.57
N LEU A 101 -8.28 7.90 -18.82
CA LEU A 101 -8.96 6.60 -18.72
C LEU A 101 -9.56 6.16 -20.06
N GLU A 102 -10.22 7.08 -20.77
CA GLU A 102 -10.85 6.80 -22.07
C GLU A 102 -9.82 6.57 -23.19
N GLN A 103 -8.63 7.16 -23.07
CA GLN A 103 -7.49 6.96 -23.98
C GLN A 103 -6.71 5.66 -23.69
N GLY A 104 -7.02 4.96 -22.59
CA GLY A 104 -6.31 3.74 -22.19
C GLY A 104 -4.93 3.98 -21.55
N GLU A 105 -4.58 5.23 -21.27
CA GLU A 105 -3.32 5.62 -20.62
C GLU A 105 -3.26 5.16 -19.15
N LEU A 106 -4.41 4.96 -18.53
CA LEU A 106 -4.54 4.47 -17.17
C LEU A 106 -5.69 3.45 -17.09
N PRO A 107 -5.46 2.23 -16.60
CA PRO A 107 -6.51 1.22 -16.45
C PRO A 107 -7.62 1.68 -15.50
N TYR A 108 -8.86 1.29 -15.82
CA TYR A 108 -9.99 1.44 -14.92
C TYR A 108 -10.93 0.25 -15.06
N ILE A 109 -11.79 0.09 -14.07
CA ILE A 109 -12.92 -0.84 -14.10
C ILE A 109 -14.23 -0.07 -13.93
N LEU A 110 -15.32 -0.67 -14.38
CA LEU A 110 -16.67 -0.17 -14.16
C LEU A 110 -17.28 -0.90 -12.95
N VAL A 111 -17.73 -0.13 -11.97
CA VAL A 111 -18.57 -0.60 -10.87
C VAL A 111 -19.93 0.04 -11.04
N GLY A 112 -20.87 -0.73 -11.59
CA GLY A 112 -22.11 -0.19 -12.14
C GLY A 112 -21.82 0.76 -13.31
N THR A 113 -22.27 2.00 -13.20
CA THR A 113 -22.02 3.06 -14.20
C THR A 113 -20.78 3.91 -13.90
N HIS A 114 -20.13 3.69 -12.76
CA HIS A 114 -19.02 4.52 -12.31
C HIS A 114 -17.67 3.89 -12.58
N ARG A 115 -16.71 4.70 -13.03
CA ARG A 115 -15.32 4.30 -13.18
C ARG A 115 -14.62 4.24 -11.82
N ARG A 116 -13.77 3.24 -11.66
CA ARG A 116 -12.89 3.04 -10.51
C ARG A 116 -11.47 2.76 -10.97
N VAL A 117 -10.51 3.33 -10.27
CA VAL A 117 -9.08 3.20 -10.60
C VAL A 117 -8.39 2.51 -9.44
N LYS A 118 -7.64 1.44 -9.69
CA LYS A 118 -6.85 0.80 -8.65
C LYS A 118 -5.74 1.75 -8.19
N PHE A 119 -5.55 1.87 -6.88
CA PHE A 119 -4.50 2.71 -6.30
C PHE A 119 -3.12 2.40 -6.90
N ASP A 120 -2.75 1.12 -7.02
CA ASP A 120 -1.46 0.70 -7.56
C ASP A 120 -1.22 1.18 -8.99
N ASP A 121 -2.24 1.08 -9.85
CA ASP A 121 -2.16 1.52 -11.25
C ASP A 121 -2.00 3.04 -11.32
N LEU A 122 -2.70 3.78 -10.46
CA LEU A 122 -2.58 5.23 -10.36
C LEU A 122 -1.16 5.67 -9.93
N ILE A 123 -0.60 5.01 -8.92
CA ILE A 123 0.75 5.32 -8.43
C ILE A 123 1.80 4.97 -9.49
N LYS A 124 1.69 3.81 -10.15
CA LYS A 124 2.59 3.43 -11.27
C LYS A 124 2.54 4.48 -12.39
N TYR A 125 1.35 4.89 -12.81
CA TYR A 125 1.19 5.95 -13.81
C TYR A 125 1.83 7.27 -13.36
N LYS A 126 1.61 7.69 -12.12
CA LYS A 126 2.20 8.92 -11.55
C LYS A 126 3.72 8.89 -11.60
N GLN A 127 4.33 7.76 -11.24
CA GLN A 127 5.78 7.58 -11.28
C GLN A 127 6.33 7.66 -12.70
N GLN A 128 5.73 6.93 -13.65
CA GLN A 128 6.13 6.96 -15.06
C GLN A 128 6.01 8.36 -15.66
N ARG A 129 4.91 9.07 -15.36
CA ARG A 129 4.69 10.46 -15.77
C ARG A 129 5.78 11.39 -15.24
N ASN A 130 6.16 11.25 -13.98
CA ASN A 130 7.19 12.09 -13.36
C ASN A 130 8.59 11.80 -13.92
N ILE A 131 8.89 10.55 -14.29
CA ILE A 131 10.13 10.20 -14.99
C ILE A 131 10.17 10.88 -16.36
N LYS A 132 9.13 10.70 -17.19
CA LYS A 132 9.04 11.33 -18.51
C LYS A 132 9.16 12.86 -18.43
N ARG A 133 8.47 13.49 -17.47
CA ARG A 133 8.56 14.95 -17.26
C ARG A 133 9.98 15.40 -16.95
N ARG A 134 10.70 14.69 -16.07
CA ARG A 134 12.09 15.03 -15.73
C ARG A 134 13.03 14.86 -16.92
N GLN A 135 12.85 13.80 -17.72
CA GLN A 135 13.64 13.57 -18.93
C GLN A 135 13.48 14.73 -19.92
N LEU A 136 12.24 15.11 -20.23
CA LEU A 136 11.95 16.24 -21.11
C LEU A 136 12.53 17.57 -20.60
N LEU A 137 12.44 17.83 -19.29
CA LEU A 137 13.04 19.04 -18.70
C LEU A 137 14.56 19.04 -18.84
N ASN A 138 15.22 17.90 -18.63
CA ASN A 138 16.66 17.78 -18.81
C ASN A 138 17.08 17.97 -20.27
N GLU A 139 16.30 17.44 -21.22
CA GLU A 139 16.51 17.65 -22.66
C GLU A 139 16.41 19.14 -23.02
N LEU A 140 15.37 19.83 -22.56
CA LEU A 140 15.20 21.27 -22.79
C LEU A 140 16.35 22.10 -22.19
N ILE A 141 16.82 21.74 -20.99
CA ILE A 141 17.95 22.42 -20.35
C ILE A 141 19.23 22.21 -21.17
N ALA A 142 19.53 20.98 -21.58
CA ALA A 142 20.70 20.66 -22.39
C ALA A 142 20.68 21.42 -23.73
N GLU A 143 19.53 21.44 -24.42
CA GLU A 143 19.37 22.19 -25.67
C GLU A 143 19.53 23.71 -25.46
N SER A 144 19.02 24.26 -24.35
CA SER A 144 19.21 25.68 -24.03
C SER A 144 20.66 26.07 -23.69
N GLN A 145 21.44 25.15 -23.11
CA GLN A 145 22.86 25.34 -22.81
C GLN A 145 23.71 25.26 -24.08
N GLU A 146 23.38 24.36 -25.01
CA GLU A 146 24.03 24.28 -26.34
C GLU A 146 23.76 25.52 -27.20
N LEU A 147 22.59 26.15 -27.05
CA LEU A 147 22.22 27.38 -27.76
C LEU A 147 22.74 28.68 -27.11
N GLY A 148 23.51 28.59 -26.01
CA GLY A 148 24.20 29.73 -25.42
C GLY A 148 23.32 30.74 -24.67
N PHE A 149 22.16 30.32 -24.16
CA PHE A 149 21.22 31.22 -23.45
C PHE A 149 21.54 31.45 -21.96
N TYR A 150 22.67 30.94 -21.47
CA TYR A 150 23.15 31.16 -20.10
C TYR A 150 24.65 31.49 -20.10
N ASP A 151 24.96 32.80 -20.01
CA ASP A 151 26.16 33.37 -19.39
C ASP A 151 25.79 33.91 -18.00
#